data_AF-A0A9Q4DFV3-F1
#
_entry.id   AF-A0A9Q4DFV3-F1
#
_cell.length_a   1.000
_cell.length_b   1.000
_cell.length_c   1.000
_cell.angle_alpha   90.00
_cell.angle_beta   90.00
_cell.angle_gamma   90.00
#
_symmetry.space_group_name_H-M   'P 1'
#
loop_
_entity.id
_entity.type
_entity.pdbx_description
1 polymer ?
#
loop_
_entity_poly.entity_id
_entity_poly.type
_entity_poly.pdbx_seq_one_letter_code
_entity_poly.pdbx_strand_id
1 'polypeptide(L)' 'MTTIRPIQAKDDRQLAKIIRHSLESVGLDQPGTAYYDPELDHLSQFY' A
#
# COMPACT_ATOMS: atom_id res chain seq x y z
N MET A 1 10.69 -19.11 -12.31
CA MET A 1 11.40 -18.23 -11.36
C MET A 1 10.68 -16.90 -11.35
N THR A 2 10.36 -16.36 -10.18
CA THR A 2 9.67 -15.06 -10.07
C THR A 2 10.70 -13.96 -9.91
N THR A 3 10.71 -12.97 -10.80
CA THR A 3 11.58 -11.81 -10.71
C THR A 3 10.88 -10.69 -9.93
N ILE A 4 11.53 -10.18 -8.89
CA ILE A 4 11.07 -9.02 -8.11
C ILE A 4 11.80 -7.77 -8.62
N ARG A 5 11.09 -6.62 -8.67
CA ARG A 5 11.62 -5.32 -9.09
C ARG A 5 11.24 -4.22 -8.07
N PRO A 6 11.94 -3.08 -8.04
CA PRO A 6 11.50 -1.91 -7.27
C PRO A 6 10.09 -1.46 -7.64
N ILE A 7 9.43 -0.80 -6.70
CA ILE A 7 8.12 -0.18 -6.91
C ILE A 7 8.31 1.01 -7.86
N GLN A 8 7.34 1.20 -8.76
CA GLN A 8 7.31 2.33 -9.66
C GLN A 8 6.02 3.12 -9.42
N ALA A 9 6.01 4.42 -9.74
CA ALA A 9 4.85 5.28 -9.53
C ALA A 9 3.55 4.75 -10.17
N LYS A 10 3.66 3.95 -11.24
CA LYS A 10 2.52 3.28 -11.89
C LYS A 10 1.85 2.21 -11.02
N ASP A 11 2.56 1.69 -10.03
CA ASP A 11 2.11 0.62 -9.14
C ASP A 11 1.41 1.18 -7.90
N ASP A 12 1.69 2.43 -7.50
CA ASP A 12 1.27 3.02 -6.23
C ASP A 12 -0.23 2.84 -5.97
N ARG A 13 -1.07 3.19 -6.95
CA ARG A 13 -2.53 3.06 -6.82
C ARG A 13 -2.98 1.62 -6.59
N GLN A 14 -2.34 0.66 -7.27
CA GLN A 14 -2.71 -0.74 -7.16
C GLN A 14 -2.24 -1.32 -5.82
N LEU A 15 -1.02 -0.99 -5.40
CA LEU A 15 -0.45 -1.41 -4.12
C LEU A 15 -1.21 -0.82 -2.95
N ALA A 16 -1.52 0.49 -2.97
CA ALA A 16 -2.36 1.14 -1.97
C ALA A 16 -3.68 0.40 -1.77
N LYS A 17 -4.36 0.02 -2.86
CA LYS A 17 -5.61 -0.74 -2.81
C LYS A 17 -5.43 -2.12 -2.19
N ILE A 18 -4.38 -2.86 -2.55
CA ILE A 18 -4.09 -4.20 -2.00
C ILE A 18 -3.83 -4.11 -0.50
N ILE A 19 -3.02 -3.13 -0.08
CA ILE A 19 -2.67 -2.93 1.32
C ILE A 19 -3.90 -2.52 2.13
N ARG A 20 -4.69 -1.54 1.65
CA ARG A 20 -5.94 -1.12 2.30
C ARG A 20 -6.91 -2.28 2.46
N HIS A 21 -7.12 -3.08 1.42
CA HIS A 21 -7.98 -4.26 1.49
C HIS A 21 -7.47 -5.29 2.51
N SER A 22 -6.15 -5.48 2.61
CA SER A 22 -5.55 -6.39 3.58
C SER A 22 -5.75 -5.89 5.02
N LEU A 23 -5.61 -4.58 5.24
CA LEU A 23 -5.85 -3.94 6.54
C LEU A 23 -7.33 -3.98 6.95
N GLU A 24 -8.25 -3.70 6.03
CA GLU A 24 -9.71 -3.85 6.24
C GLU A 24 -10.06 -5.27 6.68
N SER A 25 -9.45 -6.29 6.05
CA SER A 25 -9.78 -7.69 6.34
C SER A 25 -9.48 -8.12 7.79
N VAL A 26 -8.65 -7.35 8.49
CA VAL A 26 -8.28 -7.56 9.90
C VAL A 26 -8.79 -6.44 10.82
N GLY A 27 -9.71 -5.59 10.35
CA GLY A 27 -10.33 -4.52 11.15
C GLY A 27 -9.40 -3.35 11.48
N LEU A 28 -8.42 -3.10 10.61
CA LEU A 28 -7.49 -1.97 10.76
C LEU A 28 -7.90 -0.75 9.92
N ASP A 29 -9.11 -0.70 9.37
CA ASP A 29 -9.71 0.47 8.74
C ASP A 29 -10.19 1.52 9.76
N GLN A 30 -9.36 1.81 10.76
CA GLN A 30 -9.65 2.74 11.85
C GLN A 30 -8.59 3.84 11.98
N PRO A 31 -8.95 5.05 12.45
CA PRO A 31 -8.01 6.16 12.60
C PRO A 31 -6.78 5.79 13.43
N GLY A 32 -5.60 6.28 13.02
CA GLY A 32 -4.33 6.01 13.70
C GLY A 32 -3.65 4.71 13.27
N THR A 33 -4.16 4.01 12.25
CA THR A 33 -3.50 2.86 11.62
C THR A 33 -2.84 3.25 10.29
N ALA A 34 -2.03 2.33 9.78
CA ALA A 34 -1.49 2.44 8.42
C ALA A 34 -2.57 2.56 7.34
N TYR A 35 -3.83 2.17 7.61
CA TYR A 35 -4.91 2.30 6.62
C TYR A 35 -5.16 3.76 6.22
N TYR A 36 -4.88 4.72 7.10
CA TYR A 36 -5.03 6.15 6.83
C TYR A 36 -3.71 6.86 6.53
N ASP A 37 -2.63 6.12 6.32
CA ASP A 37 -1.34 6.68 5.95
C ASP A 37 -1.42 7.29 4.53
N PRO A 38 -1.16 8.60 4.37
CA PRO A 38 -1.10 9.24 3.06
C PRO A 38 0.09 8.77 2.20
N GLU A 39 1.15 8.22 2.80
CA GLU A 39 2.32 7.72 2.07
C GLU A 39 2.00 6.45 1.27
N LEU A 40 0.94 5.71 1.62
CA LEU A 40 0.52 4.51 0.89
C LEU A 40 0.16 4.80 -0.57
N ASP A 41 -0.26 6.02 -0.89
CA ASP A 41 -0.58 6.43 -2.26
C ASP A 41 0.67 6.82 -3.07
N HIS A 42 1.86 6.80 -2.44
CA HIS A 42 3.14 7.23 -3.01
C HIS A 42 4.32 6.30 -2.65
N LEU A 43 4.06 4.99 -2.47
CA LEU A 43 5.05 4.01 -2.01
C LEU A 43 6.36 4.00 -2.81
N SER A 44 6.29 4.23 -4.12
CA SER A 44 7.46 4.33 -5.01
C SER A 44 8.46 5.44 -4.63
N GLN A 45 8.06 6.40 -3.81
CA GLN A 45 8.95 7.46 -3.31
C GLN A 45 9.76 7.02 -2.08
N PHE A 46 9.34 5.96 -1.41
CA PHE A 46 9.90 5.48 -0.15
C PHE A 46 10.58 4.10 -0.25
N TYR A 47 10.18 3.27 -1.22
CA TYR A 47 10.62 1.88 -1.40
C TYR A 47 10.94 1.55 -2.87
#